data_AF-A0A2V2UZ65-F1
#
_entry.id   AF-A0A2V2UZ65-F1
#
_cell.length_a   1.000
_cell.length_b   1.000
_cell.length_c   1.000
_cell.angle_alpha   90.00
_cell.angle_beta   90.00
_cell.angle_gamma   90.00
#
_symmetry.space_group_name_H-M   'P 1'
#
loop_
_entity.id
_entity.type
_entity.pdbx_description
1 polymer ?
#
loop_
_entity_poly.entity_id
_entity_poly.type
_entity_poly.pdbx_seq_one_letter_code
_entity_poly.pdbx_strand_id
1 'polypeptide(L)'
;MPLQRSVKRRFRSITGTSARIAKSTCFTSVILTRLAISTVGYFDESFYPAYVEDVDYSLRLRLLGFQERNVSYGKFVHRGSSNIRFSEQLELPDALWYRRVKSLMTNQPYVVMKWNGLKACCNGYKEPYNGMVPLDIWVKDEARIQRIRVHGHDEIQRVPIIYYDRTLFYPFTTKGR
;
A
#
# COMPACT_ATOMS: atom_id res chain seq x y z
N MET A 1 20.17 14.91 14.81
CA MET A 1 19.19 14.73 13.71
C MET A 1 18.45 16.01 13.22
N PRO A 2 19.06 17.22 13.11
CA PRO A 2 18.37 18.37 12.47
C PRO A 2 18.40 18.35 10.94
N LEU A 3 19.36 17.60 10.35
CA LEU A 3 19.65 17.63 8.91
C LEU A 3 18.49 17.10 8.04
N GLN A 4 17.84 15.99 8.40
CA GLN A 4 16.77 15.41 7.60
C GLN A 4 15.50 16.28 7.54
N ARG A 5 15.15 16.97 8.64
CA ARG A 5 14.04 17.94 8.66
C ARG A 5 14.36 19.19 7.85
N SER A 6 15.62 19.66 7.89
CA SER A 6 16.09 20.82 7.11
C SER A 6 16.10 20.56 5.60
N VAL A 7 16.45 19.35 5.17
CA VAL A 7 16.41 18.94 3.76
C VAL A 7 14.97 18.92 3.23
N LYS A 8 14.02 18.33 3.97
CA LYS A 8 12.59 18.30 3.58
C LYS A 8 11.97 19.70 3.41
N ARG A 9 12.38 20.68 4.21
CA ARG A 9 11.87 22.06 4.12
C ARG A 9 12.47 22.87 2.96
N ARG A 10 13.74 22.61 2.60
CA ARG A 10 14.45 23.33 1.53
C ARG A 10 14.06 22.86 0.12
N PHE A 11 13.67 21.58 -0.04
CA PHE A 11 13.21 21.06 -1.33
C PHE A 11 11.83 21.55 -1.77
N ARG A 12 11.01 22.03 -0.83
CA ARG A 12 9.67 22.57 -1.12
C ARG A 12 9.70 23.85 -1.98
N SER A 13 10.83 24.59 -2.00
CA SER A 13 10.94 25.86 -2.73
C SER A 13 11.75 25.79 -4.03
N ILE A 14 12.41 24.67 -4.34
CA ILE A 14 13.41 24.63 -5.43
C ILE A 14 12.95 23.84 -6.66
N THR A 15 12.00 22.91 -6.54
CA THR A 15 11.55 22.13 -7.70
C THR A 15 10.03 21.97 -7.75
N GLY A 16 9.44 22.40 -8.87
CA GLY A 16 8.08 22.04 -9.28
C GLY A 16 7.96 20.53 -9.49
N THR A 17 7.86 19.80 -8.39
CA THR A 17 8.02 18.34 -8.33
C THR A 17 6.73 17.68 -8.79
N SER A 18 6.63 17.53 -10.11
CA SER A 18 5.49 16.91 -10.79
C SER A 18 5.73 15.40 -10.86
N ALA A 19 4.97 14.59 -10.13
CA ALA A 19 4.87 13.16 -10.43
C ALA A 19 3.85 12.99 -11.58
N ARG A 20 4.25 12.32 -12.68
CA ARG A 20 3.35 12.06 -13.81
C ARG A 20 2.70 10.70 -13.63
N ILE A 21 1.47 10.67 -13.15
CA ILE A 21 0.68 9.45 -12.98
C ILE A 21 -0.31 9.35 -14.15
N ALA A 22 -0.10 8.42 -15.08
CA ALA A 22 -1.08 8.20 -16.14
C ALA A 22 -2.40 7.64 -15.55
N LYS A 23 -3.50 8.34 -15.84
CA LYS A 23 -4.91 7.97 -15.62
C LYS A 23 -5.33 7.52 -14.20
N SER A 24 -5.47 8.52 -13.33
CA SER A 24 -6.47 8.83 -12.28
C SER A 24 -7.28 7.77 -11.50
N THR A 25 -7.31 6.48 -11.80
CA THR A 25 -8.11 5.51 -11.00
C THR A 25 -7.46 4.14 -10.83
N CYS A 26 -6.32 3.85 -11.45
CA CYS A 26 -5.57 2.64 -11.14
C CYS A 26 -4.06 2.82 -11.32
N PHE A 27 -3.28 2.25 -10.40
CA PHE A 27 -1.82 2.16 -10.55
C PHE A 27 -1.37 1.17 -11.63
N THR A 28 -2.30 0.64 -12.42
CA THR A 28 -1.99 -0.31 -13.50
C THR A 28 -1.02 0.27 -14.54
N SER A 29 -0.96 1.59 -14.70
CA SER A 29 0.05 2.24 -15.53
C SER A 29 0.47 3.57 -14.93
N VAL A 30 1.66 3.62 -14.33
CA VAL A 30 2.20 4.82 -13.68
C VAL A 30 3.66 5.04 -14.03
N ILE A 31 4.09 6.30 -14.02
CA ILE A 31 5.50 6.68 -14.13
C ILE A 31 5.89 7.40 -12.85
N LEU A 32 6.76 6.77 -12.07
CA LEU A 32 7.26 7.36 -10.83
C LEU A 32 8.65 7.95 -11.09
N THR A 33 8.87 9.18 -10.64
CA THR A 33 10.22 9.75 -10.68
C THR A 33 11.09 9.06 -9.63
N ARG A 34 12.40 9.00 -9.88
CA ARG A 34 13.35 8.51 -8.87
C ARG A 34 13.21 9.25 -7.54
N LEU A 35 12.98 10.56 -7.60
CA LEU A 35 12.73 11.39 -6.41
C LEU A 35 11.48 10.94 -5.63
N ALA A 36 10.38 10.62 -6.32
CA ALA A 36 9.19 10.11 -5.66
C ALA A 36 9.48 8.78 -4.93
N ILE A 37 10.15 7.84 -5.60
CA ILE A 37 10.52 6.54 -5.00
C ILE A 37 11.43 6.74 -3.78
N SER A 38 12.49 7.55 -3.92
CA SER A 38 13.44 7.81 -2.83
C SER A 38 12.86 8.57 -1.65
N THR A 39 11.74 9.29 -1.83
CA THR A 39 11.11 10.10 -0.77
C THR A 39 9.93 9.39 -0.12
N VAL A 40 9.11 8.70 -0.91
CA VAL A 40 7.89 8.02 -0.45
C VAL A 40 8.22 6.61 0.07
N GLY A 41 9.31 6.02 -0.41
CA GLY A 41 9.65 4.61 -0.18
C GLY A 41 9.00 3.69 -1.21
N TYR A 42 8.94 2.39 -0.91
CA TYR A 42 8.29 1.38 -1.75
C TYR A 42 6.80 1.22 -1.43
N PHE A 43 6.10 0.39 -2.21
CA PHE A 43 4.76 -0.10 -1.86
C PHE A 43 4.81 -0.88 -0.55
N ASP A 44 3.74 -0.81 0.24
CA ASP A 44 3.68 -1.52 1.52
C ASP A 44 3.32 -2.99 1.31
N GLU A 45 4.32 -3.87 1.42
CA GLU A 45 4.18 -5.31 1.18
C GLU A 45 3.32 -6.03 2.24
N SER A 46 2.89 -5.33 3.29
CA SER A 46 1.92 -5.88 4.27
C SER A 46 0.50 -5.92 3.69
N PHE A 47 0.21 -5.14 2.65
CA PHE A 47 -0.96 -5.34 1.80
C PHE A 47 -0.73 -6.60 0.96
N TYR A 48 -1.23 -7.73 1.45
CA TYR A 48 -0.98 -9.05 0.89
C TYR A 48 -2.28 -9.85 0.80
N PRO A 49 -2.57 -10.54 -0.33
CA PRO A 49 -1.68 -10.76 -1.47
C PRO A 49 -1.74 -9.69 -2.57
N ALA A 50 -2.78 -8.85 -2.57
CA ALA A 50 -2.98 -7.78 -3.55
C ALA A 50 -4.03 -6.78 -3.05
N TYR A 51 -4.08 -5.62 -3.71
CA TYR A 51 -5.01 -4.52 -3.53
C TYR A 51 -4.74 -3.66 -2.29
N VAL A 52 -4.96 -2.34 -2.47
CA VAL A 52 -4.80 -1.25 -1.49
C VAL A 52 -3.36 -0.73 -1.37
N GLU A 53 -2.35 -1.47 -1.80
CA GLU A 53 -0.96 -1.02 -1.80
C GLU A 53 -0.74 0.24 -2.64
N ASP A 54 -1.48 0.35 -3.74
CA ASP A 54 -1.45 1.49 -4.66
C ASP A 54 -2.17 2.72 -4.11
N VAL A 55 -3.34 2.51 -3.51
CA VAL A 55 -4.10 3.54 -2.80
C VAL A 55 -3.27 4.10 -1.64
N ASP A 56 -2.63 3.23 -0.86
CA ASP A 56 -1.72 3.61 0.22
C ASP A 56 -0.55 4.45 -0.29
N TYR A 57 0.10 4.01 -1.37
CA TYR A 57 1.23 4.72 -1.97
C TYR A 57 0.81 6.10 -2.49
N SER A 58 -0.32 6.20 -3.19
CA SER A 58 -0.88 7.47 -3.66
C SER A 58 -1.11 8.47 -2.52
N LEU A 59 -1.64 8.01 -1.39
CA LEU A 59 -1.88 8.87 -0.24
C LEU A 59 -0.58 9.36 0.39
N ARG A 60 0.40 8.47 0.60
CA ARG A 60 1.72 8.88 1.09
C ARG A 60 2.40 9.87 0.16
N LEU A 61 2.29 9.65 -1.15
CA LEU A 61 2.81 10.54 -2.19
C LEU A 61 2.19 11.94 -2.09
N ARG A 62 0.86 12.04 -1.97
CA ARG A 62 0.14 13.32 -1.79
C ARG A 62 0.50 14.02 -0.49
N LEU A 63 0.60 13.28 0.62
CA LEU A 63 0.95 13.83 1.94
C LEU A 63 2.37 14.41 1.95
N LEU A 64 3.28 13.84 1.16
CA LEU A 64 4.64 14.34 0.96
C LEU A 64 4.70 15.51 -0.06
N GLY A 65 3.57 15.94 -0.61
CA GLY A 65 3.45 17.12 -1.47
C GLY A 65 3.70 16.86 -2.95
N PHE A 66 3.81 15.60 -3.37
CA PHE A 66 3.90 15.28 -4.79
C PHE A 66 2.54 15.46 -5.46
N GLN A 67 2.55 16.03 -6.66
CA GLN A 67 1.36 16.17 -7.49
C GLN A 67 1.24 15.00 -8.44
N GLU A 68 0.04 14.45 -8.59
CA GLU A 68 -0.28 13.44 -9.58
C GLU A 68 -0.78 14.12 -10.87
N ARG A 69 -0.22 13.74 -12.02
CA ARG A 69 -0.63 14.30 -13.33
C ARG A 69 -0.93 13.24 -14.36
N ASN A 70 -2.16 13.26 -14.88
CA ASN A 70 -2.56 12.45 -16.02
C ASN A 70 -1.79 12.84 -17.28
N VAL A 71 -1.25 11.83 -17.97
CA VAL A 71 -0.56 12.00 -19.25
C VAL A 71 -1.33 11.23 -20.31
N SER A 72 -1.73 11.90 -21.39
CA SER A 72 -2.41 11.31 -22.54
C SER A 72 -1.42 10.91 -23.63
N TYR A 73 -0.36 10.19 -23.26
CA TYR A 73 0.67 9.74 -24.21
C TYR A 73 0.48 8.24 -24.49
N GLY A 74 0.12 7.91 -25.73
CA GLY A 74 -0.15 6.54 -26.16
C GLY A 74 -1.54 6.01 -25.74
N LYS A 75 -1.85 4.79 -26.17
CA LYS A 75 -3.08 4.07 -25.83
C LYS A 75 -2.77 2.93 -24.87
N PHE A 76 -3.18 3.08 -23.62
CA PHE A 76 -3.16 2.00 -22.63
C PHE A 76 -4.57 1.45 -22.43
N VAL A 77 -4.73 0.12 -22.56
CA VAL A 77 -6.01 -0.57 -22.36
C VAL A 77 -5.86 -1.51 -21.17
N HIS A 78 -6.49 -1.15 -20.04
CA HIS A 78 -6.56 -2.00 -18.87
C HIS A 78 -7.73 -2.99 -18.99
N ARG A 79 -7.46 -4.29 -18.90
CA ARG A 79 -8.50 -5.32 -18.73
C ARG A 79 -8.76 -5.53 -17.25
N GLY A 80 -9.68 -4.73 -16.70
CA GLY A 80 -10.01 -4.74 -15.29
C GLY A 80 -10.52 -6.10 -14.80
N SER A 81 -10.10 -6.50 -13.60
CA SER A 81 -10.57 -7.69 -12.89
C SER A 81 -10.37 -9.02 -13.62
N SER A 82 -9.51 -9.08 -14.64
CA SER A 82 -9.24 -10.33 -15.38
C SER A 82 -8.75 -11.43 -14.45
N ASN A 83 -7.79 -11.15 -13.56
CA ASN A 83 -7.25 -12.16 -12.64
C ASN A 83 -8.32 -12.71 -11.69
N ILE A 84 -9.23 -11.86 -11.19
CA ILE A 84 -10.34 -12.30 -10.35
C ILE A 84 -11.27 -13.22 -11.14
N ARG A 85 -11.69 -12.80 -12.33
CA ARG A 85 -12.61 -13.60 -13.18
C ARG A 85 -12.00 -14.93 -13.57
N PHE A 86 -10.73 -14.96 -13.97
CA PHE A 86 -10.04 -16.19 -14.31
C PHE A 86 -9.86 -17.09 -13.09
N SER A 87 -9.57 -16.53 -11.90
CA SER A 87 -9.47 -17.35 -10.69
C SER A 87 -10.80 -18.04 -10.32
N GLU A 88 -11.93 -17.47 -10.70
CA GLU A 88 -13.26 -18.03 -10.47
C GLU A 88 -13.63 -19.13 -11.48
N GLN A 89 -12.96 -19.17 -12.64
CA GLN A 89 -13.26 -20.09 -13.74
C GLN A 89 -12.27 -21.25 -13.86
N LEU A 90 -11.09 -21.14 -13.26
CA LEU A 90 -10.00 -22.10 -13.41
C LEU A 90 -9.80 -22.92 -12.14
N GLU A 91 -9.62 -24.22 -12.32
CA GLU A 91 -9.27 -25.17 -11.25
C GLU A 91 -7.75 -25.42 -11.17
N LEU A 92 -6.96 -24.38 -11.43
CA LEU A 92 -5.50 -24.41 -11.24
C LEU A 92 -5.13 -24.17 -9.77
N PRO A 93 -4.03 -24.74 -9.26
CA PRO A 93 -3.59 -24.53 -7.87
C PRO A 93 -3.52 -23.06 -7.46
N ASP A 94 -2.97 -22.19 -8.31
CA ASP A 94 -2.86 -20.75 -8.03
C ASP A 94 -4.22 -20.04 -8.01
N ALA A 95 -5.16 -20.46 -8.86
CA ALA A 95 -6.52 -19.92 -8.89
C ALA A 95 -7.30 -20.32 -7.63
N LEU A 96 -7.18 -21.58 -7.21
CA LEU A 96 -7.73 -22.08 -5.94
C LEU A 96 -7.12 -21.34 -4.74
N TRP A 97 -5.78 -21.21 -4.72
CA TRP A 97 -5.06 -20.47 -3.69
C TRP A 97 -5.56 -19.04 -3.58
N TYR A 98 -5.64 -18.33 -4.71
CA TYR A 98 -6.08 -16.94 -4.73
C TYR A 98 -7.54 -16.79 -4.29
N ARG A 99 -8.44 -17.70 -4.71
CA ARG A 99 -9.85 -17.71 -4.25
C ARG A 99 -9.95 -17.81 -2.74
N ARG A 100 -9.21 -18.73 -2.12
CA ARG A 100 -9.17 -18.91 -0.65
C ARG A 100 -8.61 -17.69 0.06
N VAL A 101 -7.50 -17.14 -0.43
CA VAL A 101 -6.90 -15.96 0.22
C VAL A 101 -7.77 -14.71 0.05
N LYS A 102 -8.38 -14.52 -1.13
CA LYS A 102 -9.26 -13.38 -1.42
C LYS A 102 -10.46 -13.35 -0.47
N SER A 103 -11.04 -14.51 -0.13
CA SER A 103 -12.21 -14.58 0.77
C SER A 103 -11.91 -14.12 2.20
N LEU A 104 -10.64 -14.15 2.62
CA LEU A 104 -10.24 -13.67 3.95
C LEU A 104 -10.31 -12.15 4.10
N MET A 105 -10.34 -11.39 3.00
CA MET A 105 -10.35 -9.92 3.02
C MET A 105 -9.23 -9.32 3.91
N THR A 106 -8.05 -9.94 3.89
CA THR A 106 -6.90 -9.68 4.78
C THR A 106 -6.49 -8.21 4.89
N ASN A 107 -6.65 -7.46 3.80
CA ASN A 107 -6.23 -6.05 3.71
C ASN A 107 -7.23 -5.07 4.33
N GLN A 108 -8.49 -5.48 4.55
CA GLN A 108 -9.49 -4.65 5.21
C GLN A 108 -9.14 -4.29 6.67
N PRO A 109 -8.80 -5.25 7.55
CA PRO A 109 -8.37 -4.89 8.91
C PRO A 109 -7.06 -4.10 8.91
N TYR A 110 -6.15 -4.38 7.97
CA TYR A 110 -4.87 -3.66 7.87
C TYR A 110 -5.06 -2.19 7.45
N VAL A 111 -5.88 -1.91 6.42
CA VAL A 111 -6.16 -0.52 6.00
C VAL A 111 -6.89 0.27 7.09
N VAL A 112 -7.83 -0.37 7.80
CA VAL A 112 -8.55 0.27 8.91
C VAL A 112 -7.58 0.60 10.05
N MET A 113 -6.66 -0.31 10.39
CA MET A 113 -5.65 -0.03 11.41
C MET A 113 -4.70 1.10 10.97
N LYS A 114 -4.24 1.09 9.71
CA LYS A 114 -3.27 2.05 9.18
C LYS A 114 -3.88 3.44 8.96
N TRP A 115 -5.10 3.53 8.46
CA TRP A 115 -5.69 4.79 8.01
C TRP A 115 -6.98 5.17 8.75
N ASN A 116 -7.46 4.36 9.69
CA ASN A 116 -8.73 4.57 10.41
C ASN A 116 -9.93 4.80 9.48
N GLY A 117 -9.96 4.10 8.35
CA GLY A 117 -11.04 4.20 7.38
C GLY A 117 -10.97 3.11 6.33
N LEU A 118 -12.14 2.69 5.84
CA LEU A 118 -12.26 1.77 4.70
C LEU A 118 -11.87 2.44 3.37
N LYS A 119 -11.93 3.78 3.33
CA LYS A 119 -11.38 4.60 2.26
C LYS A 119 -10.39 5.55 2.88
N ALA A 120 -9.12 5.39 2.53
CA ALA A 120 -8.05 6.17 3.12
C ALA A 120 -8.05 7.67 2.69
N CYS A 121 -9.10 8.12 1.98
CA CYS A 121 -9.21 9.47 1.40
C CYS A 121 -10.06 10.47 2.19
N CYS A 122 -10.97 10.01 3.05
CA CYS A 122 -12.22 10.76 3.19
C CYS A 122 -12.68 11.01 4.63
N ASN A 123 -12.31 10.17 5.63
CA ASN A 123 -12.69 10.37 7.04
C ASN A 123 -11.72 9.72 8.06
N GLY A 124 -10.51 9.35 7.61
CA GLY A 124 -9.53 8.60 8.39
C GLY A 124 -8.47 9.46 9.07
N TYR A 125 -7.39 8.82 9.50
CA TYR A 125 -6.19 9.52 9.95
C TYR A 125 -5.59 10.37 8.83
N LYS A 126 -5.04 11.54 9.21
CA LYS A 126 -4.32 12.44 8.29
C LYS A 126 -2.96 11.88 7.88
N GLU A 127 -2.41 10.98 8.68
CA GLU A 127 -1.12 10.31 8.50
C GLU A 127 -1.28 8.83 8.89
N PRO A 128 -0.48 7.92 8.31
CA PRO A 128 -0.56 6.50 8.63
C PRO A 128 -0.34 6.30 10.13
N TYR A 129 -1.13 5.39 10.70
CA TYR A 129 -1.14 5.05 12.12
C TYR A 129 -1.31 6.27 13.04
N ASN A 130 -2.03 7.31 12.58
CA ASN A 130 -2.23 8.57 13.30
C ASN A 130 -0.90 9.26 13.67
N GLY A 131 0.07 9.22 12.75
CA GLY A 131 1.40 9.82 12.90
C GLY A 131 2.29 9.10 13.91
N MET A 132 2.00 7.84 14.26
CA MET A 132 2.82 7.03 15.17
C MET A 132 4.19 6.71 14.59
N VAL A 133 4.27 6.56 13.26
CA VAL A 133 5.52 6.33 12.51
C VAL A 133 5.61 7.32 11.35
N PRO A 134 6.82 7.61 10.83
CA PRO A 134 7.00 8.44 9.64
C PRO A 134 6.23 7.92 8.41
N LEU A 135 5.83 8.83 7.52
CA LEU A 135 5.06 8.55 6.31
C LEU A 135 5.69 7.50 5.38
N ASP A 136 7.01 7.47 5.32
CA ASP A 136 7.85 6.62 4.48
C ASP A 136 8.19 5.27 5.13
N ILE A 137 7.64 4.96 6.31
CA ILE A 137 7.91 3.74 7.06
C ILE A 137 6.68 2.84 7.13
N TRP A 138 6.89 1.56 6.81
CA TRP A 138 6.03 0.43 7.13
C TRP A 138 6.95 -0.77 7.40
N VAL A 139 6.47 -1.74 8.17
CA VAL A 139 7.25 -2.93 8.53
C VAL A 139 6.50 -4.14 8.03
N LYS A 140 7.20 -5.04 7.34
CA LYS A 140 6.59 -6.25 6.80
C LYS A 140 6.29 -7.25 7.92
N ASP A 141 5.02 -7.62 8.07
CA ASP A 141 4.60 -8.70 8.98
C ASP A 141 4.70 -10.05 8.26
N GLU A 142 5.91 -10.59 8.19
CA GLU A 142 6.20 -11.89 7.54
C GLU A 142 5.42 -13.04 8.18
N ALA A 143 5.19 -13.00 9.50
CA ALA A 143 4.44 -14.02 10.21
C ALA A 143 2.97 -14.04 9.76
N ARG A 144 2.34 -12.86 9.60
CA ARG A 144 0.99 -12.75 9.04
C ARG A 144 0.94 -13.21 7.59
N ILE A 145 1.90 -12.82 6.76
CA ILE A 145 1.96 -13.24 5.36
C ILE A 145 2.07 -14.77 5.26
N GLN A 146 2.91 -15.39 6.09
CA GLN A 146 3.06 -16.84 6.09
C GLN A 146 1.76 -17.54 6.50
N ARG A 147 1.04 -17.06 7.51
CA ARG A 147 -0.29 -17.60 7.89
C ARG A 147 -1.30 -17.52 6.75
N ILE A 148 -1.28 -16.44 5.97
CA ILE A 148 -2.16 -16.27 4.80
C ILE A 148 -1.78 -17.25 3.70
N ARG A 149 -0.47 -17.42 3.42
CA ARG A 149 0.03 -18.35 2.40
C ARG A 149 -0.38 -19.79 2.66
N VAL A 150 -0.13 -20.29 3.87
CA VAL A 150 -0.44 -21.68 4.23
C VAL A 150 -1.95 -21.95 4.21
N HIS A 151 -2.78 -20.97 4.57
CA HIS A 151 -4.24 -21.07 4.41
C HIS A 151 -4.65 -21.17 2.94
N GLY A 152 -4.06 -20.35 2.07
CA GLY A 152 -4.31 -20.44 0.62
C GLY A 152 -3.96 -21.82 0.05
N HIS A 153 -2.88 -22.44 0.55
CA HIS A 153 -2.45 -23.78 0.14
C HIS A 153 -3.27 -24.93 0.76
N ASP A 154 -4.30 -24.64 1.57
CA ASP A 154 -5.09 -25.63 2.31
C ASP A 154 -4.30 -26.43 3.36
N GLU A 155 -3.10 -26.00 3.72
CA GLU A 155 -2.30 -26.64 4.77
C GLU A 155 -2.96 -26.45 6.15
N ILE A 156 -3.80 -25.41 6.27
CA ILE A 156 -4.59 -25.10 7.45
C ILE A 156 -6.02 -24.77 7.04
N GLN A 157 -6.97 -25.59 7.50
CA GLN A 157 -8.40 -25.41 7.19
C GLN A 157 -9.12 -24.40 8.09
N ARG A 158 -8.54 -24.03 9.24
CA ARG A 158 -9.07 -22.95 10.09
C ARG A 158 -8.77 -21.57 9.49
N VAL A 159 -9.66 -20.61 9.75
CA VAL A 159 -9.43 -19.21 9.40
C VAL A 159 -8.20 -18.68 10.15
N PRO A 160 -7.17 -18.15 9.47
CA PRO A 160 -5.96 -17.67 10.12
C PRO A 160 -6.19 -16.35 10.85
N ILE A 161 -5.34 -16.04 11.83
CA ILE A 161 -5.27 -14.70 12.42
C ILE A 161 -4.70 -13.72 11.38
N ILE A 162 -5.56 -12.84 10.87
CA ILE A 162 -5.23 -11.87 9.81
C ILE A 162 -4.88 -10.48 10.34
N TYR A 163 -4.88 -10.28 11.66
CA TYR A 163 -4.47 -9.02 12.28
C TYR A 163 -2.97 -8.83 12.17
N TYR A 164 -2.58 -7.57 11.97
CA TYR A 164 -1.19 -7.14 11.88
C TYR A 164 -0.60 -6.93 13.28
N ASP A 165 0.64 -7.38 13.48
CA ASP A 165 1.35 -7.18 14.74
C ASP A 165 1.88 -5.74 14.88
N ARG A 166 1.21 -4.95 15.74
CA ARG A 166 1.56 -3.54 15.97
C ARG A 166 2.86 -3.36 16.75
N THR A 167 3.36 -4.40 17.43
CA THR A 167 4.61 -4.31 18.19
C THR A 167 5.81 -4.11 17.26
N LEU A 168 5.68 -4.50 15.97
CA LEU A 168 6.67 -4.26 14.93
C LEU A 168 7.02 -2.78 14.73
N PHE A 169 6.15 -1.86 15.15
CA PHE A 169 6.41 -0.42 15.04
C PHE A 169 7.21 0.18 16.19
N TYR A 170 7.35 -0.51 17.33
CA TYR A 170 7.98 0.05 18.53
C TYR A 170 9.39 0.63 18.32
N PRO A 171 10.25 0.05 17.46
CA PRO A 171 11.56 0.65 17.17
C PRO A 171 11.49 2.00 16.42
N PHE A 172 10.36 2.31 15.79
CA PHE A 172 10.18 3.44 14.88
C PHE A 172 9.19 4.49 15.40
N THR A 173 8.59 4.27 16.57
CA THR A 173 7.58 5.18 17.10
C THR A 173 8.16 6.55 17.40
N THR A 174 7.47 7.59 16.94
CA THR A 174 7.86 8.99 17.15
C THR A 174 7.11 9.66 18.31
N LYS A 175 6.00 9.06 18.78
CA LYS A 175 5.25 9.51 19.96
C LYS A 175 5.81 8.82 21.21
N GLY A 176 6.39 9.60 22.12
CA GLY A 176 7.03 9.09 23.35
C GLY A 176 8.54 9.39 23.46
N ARG A 177 9.11 10.15 22.51
CA ARG A 177 10.41 10.81 22.62
C ARG A 177 10.25 12.31 22.46
#